data_AF-A0A8X8C7H7-F1
#
_entry.id   AF-A0A8X8C7H7-F1
#
_cell.length_a   1.000
_cell.length_b   1.000
_cell.length_c   1.000
_cell.angle_alpha   90.00
_cell.angle_beta   90.00
_cell.angle_gamma   90.00
#
_symmetry.space_group_name_H-M   'P 1'
#
loop_
_entity.id
_entity.type
_entity.pdbx_description
1 polymer ?
#
loop_
_entity_poly.entity_id
_entity_poly.type
_entity_poly.pdbx_seq_one_letter_code
_entity_poly.pdbx_strand_id
1 'polypeptide(L)'
;MASFKSSSSTITTFKFHLGAFLLLVGVASAQLASNFYGTSCPSVLSVIKSAVNSAVSNDARMGASLLRLHFHDCFGCDASVLLDGGEKTAPANANSLRGFEVIDSIKTQLESSCPGVVSCADILSVAARDSVVAKGLLHSDQQLFSGGSTDAQLGGPTWAVQLGRKDSTTASRDEANNDLPSPFMDLPALINNFKRQGLNERDLVALSGGHTLGSAQCFTFRNRTHNDANIDPKFAKQRKSTCPLVGGDSNLAPLDPTPARFDVAYFNSLVKKRGLLHSDQALFNGGSTDGLVKAYSSNAKAFWADFAKSMVKMGNIKILTGKQGQVRLNCRKVN
;
A
#
# COMPACT_ATOMS: atom_id res chain seq x y z
N MET A 1 28.77 -23.48 101.77
CA MET A 1 29.06 -23.62 100.33
C MET A 1 27.86 -24.24 99.66
N ALA A 2 27.10 -23.46 98.88
CA ALA A 2 25.99 -23.97 98.07
C ALA A 2 26.10 -23.35 96.67
N SER A 3 26.05 -24.21 95.66
CA SER A 3 26.35 -23.95 94.26
C SER A 3 25.08 -23.56 93.48
N PHE A 4 25.18 -22.52 92.65
CA PHE A 4 24.15 -22.09 91.70
C PHE A 4 24.25 -22.89 90.39
N LYS A 5 23.13 -23.37 89.86
CA LYS A 5 22.98 -23.84 88.46
C LYS A 5 22.09 -22.86 87.70
N SER A 6 22.58 -22.36 86.57
CA SER A 6 21.86 -21.52 85.61
C SER A 6 21.40 -22.38 84.42
N SER A 7 20.14 -22.22 83.99
CA SER A 7 19.53 -22.90 82.84
C SER A 7 19.48 -21.96 81.65
N SER A 8 19.97 -22.41 80.49
CA SER A 8 19.96 -21.65 79.23
C SER A 8 18.80 -22.11 78.34
N SER A 9 17.93 -21.18 77.94
CA SER A 9 16.84 -21.42 76.98
C SER A 9 17.28 -20.99 75.58
N THR A 10 17.17 -21.89 74.61
CA THR A 10 17.51 -21.66 73.20
C THR A 10 16.30 -21.08 72.46
N ILE A 11 16.44 -19.89 71.87
CA ILE A 11 15.39 -19.24 71.05
C ILE A 11 15.60 -19.68 69.59
N THR A 12 14.66 -20.47 69.04
CA THR A 12 14.59 -20.78 67.60
C THR A 12 13.90 -19.65 66.84
N THR A 13 14.64 -18.96 65.97
CA THR A 13 14.13 -17.94 65.06
C THR A 13 13.61 -18.56 63.76
N PHE A 14 12.31 -18.45 63.49
CA PHE A 14 11.70 -18.82 62.21
C PHE A 14 11.94 -17.69 61.18
N LYS A 15 12.70 -17.98 60.12
CA LYS A 15 12.88 -17.06 58.98
C LYS A 15 11.72 -17.20 58.00
N PHE A 16 10.83 -16.21 57.94
CA PHE A 16 9.85 -16.09 56.85
C PHE A 16 10.57 -15.62 55.59
N HIS A 17 10.69 -16.49 54.59
CA HIS A 17 11.11 -16.08 53.24
C HIS A 17 9.91 -15.53 52.48
N LEU A 18 9.84 -14.19 52.40
CA LEU A 18 8.92 -13.48 51.53
C LEU A 18 9.39 -13.66 50.08
N GLY A 19 8.88 -14.67 49.38
CA GLY A 19 9.15 -14.89 47.97
C GLY A 19 8.55 -13.76 47.13
N ALA A 20 9.40 -12.94 46.52
CA ALA A 20 8.98 -11.95 45.54
C ALA A 20 8.46 -12.66 44.29
N PHE A 21 7.14 -12.72 44.14
CA PHE A 21 6.48 -13.18 42.91
C PHE A 21 6.65 -12.07 41.86
N LEU A 22 7.73 -12.15 41.07
CA LEU A 22 7.88 -11.31 39.88
C LEU A 22 6.76 -11.68 38.90
N LEU A 23 5.71 -10.86 38.88
CA LEU A 23 4.76 -10.80 37.77
C LEU A 23 5.55 -10.38 36.53
N LEU A 24 5.98 -11.36 35.72
CA LEU A 24 6.36 -11.15 34.33
C LEU A 24 5.11 -10.66 33.60
N VAL A 25 4.88 -9.35 33.63
CA VAL A 25 3.96 -8.70 32.69
C VAL A 25 4.65 -8.80 31.33
N GLY A 26 4.37 -9.89 30.62
CA GLY A 26 4.79 -10.04 29.24
C GLY A 26 4.27 -8.85 28.45
N VAL A 27 5.19 -8.03 27.95
CA VAL A 27 4.84 -6.95 27.02
C VAL A 27 4.42 -7.65 25.73
N ALA A 28 3.13 -7.95 25.60
CA ALA A 28 2.57 -8.49 24.36
C ALA A 28 2.72 -7.41 23.28
N SER A 29 3.77 -7.51 22.47
CA SER A 29 3.88 -6.74 21.25
C SER A 29 2.78 -7.25 20.32
N ALA A 30 1.79 -6.41 20.03
CA ALA A 30 0.74 -6.74 19.08
C ALA A 30 1.36 -6.77 17.68
N GLN A 31 1.82 -7.95 17.26
CA GLN A 31 2.37 -8.16 15.92
C GLN A 31 1.25 -8.18 14.89
N LEU A 32 1.57 -7.75 13.67
CA LEU A 32 0.60 -7.88 12.58
C LEU A 32 0.30 -9.35 12.31
N ALA A 33 -0.95 -9.65 11.98
CA ALA A 33 -1.39 -11.00 11.64
C ALA A 33 -2.48 -10.94 10.56
N SER A 34 -2.46 -11.90 9.64
CA SER A 34 -3.49 -11.98 8.58
C SER A 34 -4.90 -12.26 9.11
N ASN A 35 -5.02 -12.85 10.30
CA ASN A 35 -6.28 -13.16 10.98
C ASN A 35 -6.55 -12.25 12.19
N PHE A 36 -5.90 -11.09 12.30
CA PHE A 36 -5.98 -10.19 13.45
C PHE A 36 -7.42 -9.87 13.91
N TYR A 37 -8.34 -9.70 12.95
CA TYR A 37 -9.75 -9.40 13.21
C TYR A 37 -10.67 -10.63 13.23
N GLY A 38 -10.12 -11.85 13.17
CA GLY A 38 -10.90 -13.07 13.01
C GLY A 38 -11.97 -13.28 14.09
N THR A 39 -11.74 -12.79 15.30
CA THR A 39 -12.71 -12.81 16.41
C THR A 39 -13.41 -11.47 16.62
N SER A 40 -12.67 -10.35 16.54
CA SER A 40 -13.18 -9.03 16.92
C SER A 40 -14.01 -8.34 15.82
N CYS A 41 -13.78 -8.67 14.55
CA CYS A 41 -14.61 -8.24 13.43
C CYS A 41 -14.55 -9.25 12.27
N PRO A 42 -15.25 -10.40 12.38
CA PRO A 42 -15.15 -11.49 11.40
C PRO A 42 -15.55 -11.10 9.97
N SER A 43 -16.39 -10.06 9.82
CA SER A 43 -16.89 -9.58 8.52
C SER A 43 -15.94 -8.62 7.80
N VAL A 44 -14.82 -8.20 8.41
CA VAL A 44 -13.98 -7.10 7.89
C VAL A 44 -13.54 -7.31 6.45
N LEU A 45 -13.01 -8.49 6.12
CA LEU A 45 -12.49 -8.78 4.78
C LEU A 45 -13.61 -8.84 3.73
N SER A 46 -14.79 -9.37 4.09
CA SER A 46 -15.93 -9.42 3.19
C SER A 46 -16.54 -8.04 2.91
N VAL A 47 -16.63 -7.18 3.93
CA VAL A 47 -17.17 -5.82 3.79
C VAL A 47 -16.26 -4.99 2.88
N ILE A 48 -14.95 -4.99 3.15
CA ILE A 48 -13.97 -4.26 2.33
C ILE A 48 -14.02 -4.75 0.89
N LYS A 49 -13.96 -6.08 0.68
CA LYS A 49 -13.98 -6.68 -0.66
C LYS A 49 -15.25 -6.31 -1.44
N SER A 50 -16.41 -6.37 -0.81
CA SER A 50 -17.68 -6.03 -1.46
C SER A 50 -17.71 -4.56 -1.90
N ALA A 51 -17.34 -3.65 -1.00
CA ALA A 51 -17.29 -2.23 -1.29
C ALA A 51 -16.28 -1.88 -2.39
N VAL A 52 -15.09 -2.48 -2.37
CA VAL A 52 -14.06 -2.28 -3.40
C VAL A 52 -14.53 -2.83 -4.75
N ASN A 53 -15.08 -4.05 -4.80
CA ASN A 53 -15.60 -4.62 -6.05
C ASN A 53 -16.72 -3.74 -6.65
N SER A 54 -17.62 -3.21 -5.81
CA SER A 54 -18.65 -2.27 -6.24
C SER A 54 -18.04 -0.99 -6.80
N ALA A 55 -17.06 -0.40 -6.10
CA ALA A 55 -16.38 0.81 -6.53
C ALA A 55 -15.62 0.63 -7.85
N VAL A 56 -14.90 -0.48 -8.02
CA VAL A 56 -14.19 -0.83 -9.27
C VAL A 56 -15.17 -1.13 -10.40
N SER A 57 -16.31 -1.76 -10.11
CA SER A 57 -17.34 -2.03 -11.11
C SER A 57 -17.97 -0.74 -11.65
N ASN A 58 -18.12 0.27 -10.79
CA ASN A 58 -18.64 1.58 -11.18
C ASN A 58 -17.58 2.47 -11.87
N ASP A 59 -16.32 2.38 -11.43
CA ASP A 59 -15.18 3.08 -12.02
C ASP A 59 -13.93 2.20 -11.92
N ALA A 60 -13.52 1.59 -13.04
CA ALA A 60 -12.35 0.71 -13.07
C ALA A 60 -11.05 1.40 -12.62
N ARG A 61 -10.93 2.73 -12.80
CA ARG A 61 -9.78 3.51 -12.32
C ARG A 61 -9.74 3.62 -10.80
N MET A 62 -10.85 3.36 -10.10
CA MET A 62 -10.88 3.37 -8.64
C MET A 62 -9.94 2.33 -8.04
N GLY A 63 -9.77 1.17 -8.69
CA GLY A 63 -8.81 0.16 -8.22
C GLY A 63 -7.36 0.68 -8.24
N ALA A 64 -6.96 1.36 -9.32
CA ALA A 64 -5.66 2.04 -9.39
C ALA A 64 -5.52 3.14 -8.32
N SER A 65 -6.62 3.85 -8.05
CA SER A 65 -6.66 4.97 -7.10
C SER A 65 -6.46 4.49 -5.66
N LEU A 66 -7.15 3.41 -5.27
CA LEU A 66 -7.04 2.81 -3.94
C LEU A 66 -5.68 2.13 -3.71
N LEU A 67 -5.14 1.47 -4.75
CA LEU A 67 -3.77 0.94 -4.71
C LEU A 67 -2.75 2.07 -4.46
N ARG A 68 -2.87 3.18 -5.21
CA ARG A 68 -2.00 4.35 -5.05
C ARG A 68 -2.20 5.03 -3.69
N LEU A 69 -3.42 5.09 -3.19
CA LEU A 69 -3.71 5.69 -1.87
C LEU A 69 -2.97 4.95 -0.75
N HIS A 70 -2.92 3.61 -0.81
CA HIS A 70 -2.11 2.82 0.12
C HIS A 70 -0.59 3.02 -0.07
N PHE A 71 -0.11 3.12 -1.32
CA PHE A 71 1.31 3.46 -1.57
C PHE A 71 1.69 4.81 -0.96
N HIS A 72 0.82 5.81 -1.10
CA HIS A 72 1.05 7.15 -0.56
C HIS A 72 0.96 7.21 0.96
N ASP A 73 0.15 6.35 1.56
CA ASP A 73 0.16 6.14 3.02
C ASP A 73 1.47 5.49 3.46
N CYS A 74 1.94 4.45 2.76
CA CYS A 74 3.02 3.57 3.24
C CYS A 74 4.45 4.11 3.17
N PHE A 75 4.64 5.42 3.06
CA PHE A 75 5.87 6.07 3.54
C PHE A 75 5.83 6.29 5.07
N GLY A 76 4.68 5.98 5.68
CA GLY A 76 4.46 5.37 6.99
C GLY A 76 3.02 4.85 7.08
N CYS A 77 2.80 3.52 7.05
CA CYS A 77 1.45 2.93 6.86
C CYS A 77 0.53 3.10 8.09
N ASP A 78 0.07 4.31 8.37
CA ASP A 78 -0.68 4.69 9.57
C ASP A 78 -1.95 5.49 9.24
N ALA A 79 -2.33 5.53 7.97
CA ALA A 79 -3.46 6.26 7.43
C ALA A 79 -3.45 7.77 7.72
N SER A 80 -2.27 8.34 7.96
CA SER A 80 -2.04 9.79 8.05
C SER A 80 -2.56 10.54 6.82
N VAL A 81 -2.37 9.97 5.62
CA VAL A 81 -2.86 10.52 4.34
C VAL A 81 -4.38 10.74 4.30
N LEU A 82 -5.14 10.05 5.16
CA LEU A 82 -6.60 10.18 5.22
C LEU A 82 -7.09 11.36 6.04
N LEU A 83 -6.27 11.92 6.93
CA LEU A 83 -6.63 13.13 7.69
C LEU A 83 -6.87 14.30 6.72
N ASP A 84 -7.93 15.07 6.96
CA ASP A 84 -8.19 16.25 6.13
C ASP A 84 -7.14 17.35 6.39
N GLY A 85 -6.74 18.05 5.33
CA GLY A 85 -5.58 18.95 5.35
C GLY A 85 -4.26 18.19 5.19
N GLY A 86 -3.18 18.74 5.75
CA GLY A 86 -1.86 18.09 5.82
C GLY A 86 -1.38 17.53 4.48
N GLU A 87 -1.18 16.21 4.44
CA GLU A 87 -0.64 15.48 3.30
C GLU A 87 -1.48 15.59 2.04
N LYS A 88 -2.82 15.73 2.13
CA LYS A 88 -3.66 15.88 0.93
C LYS A 88 -3.30 17.12 0.11
N THR A 89 -2.65 18.11 0.73
CA THR A 89 -2.18 19.35 0.10
C THR A 89 -0.71 19.31 -0.35
N ALA A 90 -0.01 18.20 -0.13
CA ALA A 90 1.33 17.98 -0.67
C ALA A 90 1.29 17.90 -2.22
N PRO A 91 2.30 18.38 -2.96
CA PRO A 91 2.27 18.40 -4.43
C PRO A 91 2.07 17.03 -5.08
N ALA A 92 2.54 15.94 -4.45
CA ALA A 92 2.33 14.58 -4.95
C ALA A 92 0.87 14.09 -4.81
N ASN A 93 0.10 14.73 -3.94
CA ASN A 93 -1.24 14.31 -3.52
C ASN A 93 -2.34 15.24 -4.04
N ALA A 94 -2.09 16.55 -4.01
CA ALA A 94 -3.05 17.58 -4.36
C ALA A 94 -3.55 17.40 -5.80
N ASN A 95 -4.87 17.43 -5.97
CA ASN A 95 -5.55 17.22 -7.25
C ASN A 95 -5.11 15.92 -7.97
N SER A 96 -4.72 14.90 -7.22
CA SER A 96 -4.09 13.69 -7.75
C SER A 96 -4.57 12.41 -7.06
N LEU A 97 -4.46 12.32 -5.73
CA LEU A 97 -5.05 11.23 -4.96
C LEU A 97 -6.58 11.33 -4.97
N ARG A 98 -7.26 10.17 -4.97
CA ARG A 98 -8.73 10.05 -4.96
C ARG A 98 -9.15 8.71 -4.35
N GLY A 99 -10.45 8.51 -4.15
CA GLY A 99 -11.01 7.29 -3.53
C GLY A 99 -11.20 7.38 -2.02
N PHE A 100 -11.00 8.57 -1.43
CA PHE A 100 -11.22 8.81 0.00
C PHE A 100 -12.66 8.48 0.42
N GLU A 101 -13.63 8.80 -0.43
CA GLU A 101 -15.04 8.51 -0.27
C GLU A 101 -15.36 7.00 -0.22
N VAL A 102 -14.59 6.17 -0.92
CA VAL A 102 -14.71 4.72 -0.85
C VAL A 102 -14.20 4.22 0.50
N ILE A 103 -13.09 4.77 0.98
CA ILE A 103 -12.55 4.46 2.31
C ILE A 103 -13.52 4.89 3.41
N ASP A 104 -14.14 6.06 3.30
CA ASP A 104 -15.15 6.53 4.24
C ASP A 104 -16.36 5.59 4.28
N SER A 105 -16.88 5.19 3.11
CA SER A 105 -18.01 4.26 3.00
C SER A 105 -17.71 2.90 3.64
N ILE A 106 -16.52 2.35 3.37
CA ILE A 106 -16.05 1.12 4.01
C ILE A 106 -15.99 1.29 5.52
N LYS A 107 -15.40 2.40 5.99
CA LYS A 107 -15.27 2.69 7.41
C LYS A 107 -16.63 2.78 8.09
N THR A 108 -17.59 3.48 7.52
CA THR A 108 -18.96 3.58 8.04
C THR A 108 -19.64 2.22 8.18
N GLN A 109 -19.50 1.34 7.17
CA GLN A 109 -20.06 -0.01 7.22
C GLN A 109 -19.40 -0.87 8.31
N LEU A 110 -18.09 -0.77 8.46
CA LEU A 110 -17.35 -1.48 9.50
C LEU A 110 -17.69 -0.96 10.90
N GLU A 111 -17.79 0.36 11.10
CA GLU A 111 -18.19 0.93 12.38
C GLU A 111 -19.62 0.57 12.78
N SER A 112 -20.50 0.31 11.81
CA SER A 112 -21.84 -0.20 12.09
C SER A 112 -21.86 -1.68 12.49
N SER A 113 -20.85 -2.46 12.06
CA SER A 113 -20.77 -3.91 12.29
C SER A 113 -19.91 -4.28 13.50
N CYS A 114 -18.81 -3.55 13.72
CA CYS A 114 -17.80 -3.80 14.74
C CYS A 114 -17.18 -2.45 15.19
N PRO A 115 -17.92 -1.66 15.98
CA PRO A 115 -17.53 -0.29 16.35
C PRO A 115 -16.15 -0.22 17.02
N GLY A 116 -15.30 0.70 16.56
CA GLY A 116 -13.99 0.98 17.15
C GLY A 116 -12.95 -0.14 17.01
N VAL A 117 -13.19 -1.13 16.15
CA VAL A 117 -12.29 -2.30 16.01
C VAL A 117 -11.26 -2.12 14.90
N VAL A 118 -11.70 -1.74 13.70
CA VAL A 118 -10.87 -1.80 12.48
C VAL A 118 -10.24 -0.44 12.18
N SER A 119 -8.91 -0.37 12.06
CA SER A 119 -8.19 0.88 11.74
C SER A 119 -8.36 1.27 10.27
N CYS A 120 -8.21 2.55 9.98
CA CYS A 120 -8.21 3.04 8.60
C CYS A 120 -6.95 2.59 7.84
N ALA A 121 -5.82 2.45 8.52
CA ALA A 121 -4.58 1.90 7.95
C ALA A 121 -4.76 0.46 7.42
N ASP A 122 -5.49 -0.38 8.15
CA ASP A 122 -5.80 -1.73 7.68
C ASP A 122 -6.85 -1.74 6.56
N ILE A 123 -7.81 -0.80 6.57
CA ILE A 123 -8.74 -0.62 5.45
C ILE A 123 -7.98 -0.32 4.16
N LEU A 124 -7.03 0.62 4.18
CA LEU A 124 -6.19 0.94 3.01
C LEU A 124 -5.43 -0.29 2.49
N SER A 125 -4.81 -1.03 3.41
CA SER A 125 -4.00 -2.20 3.09
C SER A 125 -4.82 -3.31 2.42
N VAL A 126 -6.02 -3.58 2.94
CA VAL A 126 -6.93 -4.57 2.34
C VAL A 126 -7.54 -4.05 1.04
N ALA A 127 -7.94 -2.78 0.98
CA ALA A 127 -8.53 -2.17 -0.21
C ALA A 127 -7.55 -2.17 -1.40
N ALA A 128 -6.25 -1.94 -1.16
CA ALA A 128 -5.23 -2.04 -2.19
C ALA A 128 -5.14 -3.46 -2.77
N ARG A 129 -5.16 -4.49 -1.91
CA ARG A 129 -5.15 -5.89 -2.35
C ARG A 129 -6.40 -6.23 -3.15
N ASP A 130 -7.57 -5.92 -2.58
CA ASP A 130 -8.85 -6.22 -3.23
C ASP A 130 -9.00 -5.46 -4.55
N SER A 131 -8.41 -4.26 -4.67
CA SER A 131 -8.37 -3.52 -5.94
C SER A 131 -7.58 -4.26 -7.01
N VAL A 132 -6.37 -4.72 -6.70
CA VAL A 132 -5.54 -5.49 -7.66
C VAL A 132 -6.24 -6.78 -8.09
N VAL A 133 -6.89 -7.46 -7.16
CA VAL A 133 -7.61 -8.72 -7.41
C VAL A 133 -8.97 -8.52 -8.10
N ALA A 134 -9.56 -7.33 -7.98
CA ALA A 134 -10.97 -7.06 -8.25
C ALA A 134 -11.46 -7.76 -9.51
N LYS A 135 -12.48 -8.61 -9.31
CA LYS A 135 -13.16 -9.29 -10.40
C LYS A 135 -14.33 -8.43 -10.85
N GLY A 136 -14.45 -8.24 -12.15
CA GLY A 136 -15.57 -7.53 -12.74
C GLY A 136 -16.71 -8.52 -12.76
N LEU A 137 -17.90 -8.06 -12.39
CA LEU A 137 -19.10 -8.78 -12.74
C LEU A 137 -19.35 -8.52 -14.23
N LEU A 138 -18.67 -9.25 -15.11
CA LEU A 138 -19.26 -9.52 -16.41
C LEU A 138 -20.40 -10.52 -16.15
N HIS A 139 -21.54 -10.23 -16.76
CA HIS A 139 -22.81 -10.88 -16.53
C HIS A 139 -22.67 -12.40 -16.37
N SER A 140 -23.13 -12.87 -15.22
CA SER A 140 -23.43 -14.28 -14.95
C SER A 140 -24.60 -14.72 -15.82
N ASP A 141 -24.33 -14.91 -17.10
CA ASP A 141 -25.10 -15.79 -17.98
C ASP A 141 -24.14 -16.32 -19.03
N GLN A 142 -23.33 -17.29 -18.61
CA GLN A 142 -23.14 -18.57 -19.31
C GLN A 142 -22.00 -19.36 -18.67
N GLN A 143 -22.38 -20.25 -17.77
CA GLN A 143 -21.54 -21.36 -17.35
C GLN A 143 -21.37 -22.33 -18.53
N LEU A 144 -20.22 -22.34 -19.22
CA LEU A 144 -19.59 -23.57 -19.72
C LEU A 144 -18.18 -23.29 -20.28
N PHE A 145 -17.29 -24.27 -20.06
CA PHE A 145 -15.92 -24.44 -20.57
C PHE A 145 -14.75 -24.09 -19.62
N SER A 146 -14.26 -25.17 -19.03
CA SER A 146 -12.91 -25.36 -18.54
C SER A 146 -11.85 -24.91 -19.56
N GLY A 147 -10.90 -24.07 -19.12
CA GLY A 147 -9.64 -23.87 -19.82
C GLY A 147 -9.28 -22.42 -20.13
N GLY A 148 -8.79 -21.68 -19.12
CA GLY A 148 -7.87 -20.55 -19.30
C GLY A 148 -8.46 -19.23 -19.84
N SER A 149 -8.43 -18.20 -19.00
CA SER A 149 -8.71 -16.78 -19.34
C SER A 149 -10.21 -16.51 -19.61
N THR A 150 -10.88 -15.43 -19.23
CA THR A 150 -10.58 -14.12 -18.65
C THR A 150 -11.88 -13.67 -17.99
N ASP A 151 -11.95 -13.52 -16.66
CA ASP A 151 -13.08 -12.77 -16.08
C ASP A 151 -12.77 -12.22 -14.67
N ALA A 152 -11.76 -11.35 -14.64
CA ALA A 152 -11.50 -10.47 -13.52
C ALA A 152 -11.34 -9.06 -14.09
N GLN A 153 -11.89 -8.03 -13.41
CA GLN A 153 -11.93 -6.67 -13.96
C GLN A 153 -10.50 -6.21 -14.14
N LEU A 154 -9.72 -6.28 -13.05
CA LEU A 154 -8.30 -5.97 -13.04
C LEU A 154 -7.47 -7.27 -13.11
N GLY A 155 -7.74 -8.27 -12.27
CA GLY A 155 -7.23 -9.64 -12.45
C GLY A 155 -5.77 -9.90 -12.05
N GLY A 156 -5.22 -9.10 -11.13
CA GLY A 156 -3.87 -9.26 -10.62
C GLY A 156 -3.72 -10.29 -9.49
N PRO A 157 -2.52 -10.40 -8.89
CA PRO A 157 -2.26 -11.37 -7.83
C PRO A 157 -2.96 -11.01 -6.53
N THR A 158 -3.22 -12.03 -5.71
CA THR A 158 -3.59 -11.87 -4.31
C THR A 158 -2.37 -12.06 -3.41
N TRP A 159 -2.44 -11.53 -2.19
CA TRP A 159 -1.49 -11.80 -1.11
C TRP A 159 -2.18 -11.78 0.25
N ALA A 160 -1.52 -12.36 1.24
CA ALA A 160 -1.95 -12.32 2.63
C ALA A 160 -1.61 -10.94 3.22
N VAL A 161 -2.63 -10.09 3.34
CA VAL A 161 -2.48 -8.78 3.99
C VAL A 161 -2.25 -9.00 5.48
N GLN A 162 -1.17 -8.43 6.01
CA GLN A 162 -0.90 -8.39 7.46
C GLN A 162 -1.74 -7.27 8.07
N LEU A 163 -2.43 -7.52 9.18
CA LEU A 163 -3.39 -6.61 9.81
C LEU A 163 -3.05 -6.39 11.29
N GLY A 164 -3.59 -5.33 11.89
CA GLY A 164 -3.32 -4.89 13.26
C GLY A 164 -2.65 -3.52 13.35
N ARG A 165 -2.61 -2.76 12.24
CA ARG A 165 -2.08 -1.39 12.24
C ARG A 165 -3.01 -0.48 13.04
N LYS A 166 -2.45 0.58 13.60
CA LYS A 166 -3.17 1.68 14.23
C LYS A 166 -3.07 2.94 13.38
N ASP A 167 -4.04 3.80 13.59
CA ASP A 167 -4.14 5.09 12.93
C ASP A 167 -3.29 6.14 13.63
N SER A 168 -2.63 7.00 12.85
CA SER A 168 -1.90 8.14 13.37
C SER A 168 -2.81 9.19 14.02
N THR A 169 -2.20 10.08 14.80
CA THR A 169 -2.85 11.29 15.34
C THR A 169 -2.40 12.56 14.61
N THR A 170 -1.53 12.43 13.61
CA THR A 170 -0.89 13.52 12.89
C THR A 170 -0.69 13.15 11.42
N ALA A 171 -0.58 14.15 10.56
CA ALA A 171 -0.17 13.99 9.17
C ALA A 171 0.99 14.95 8.89
N SER A 172 1.90 14.58 8.00
CA SER A 172 3.12 15.36 7.72
C SER A 172 3.24 15.67 6.22
N ARG A 173 2.85 16.90 5.86
CA ARG A 173 3.02 17.41 4.50
C ARG A 173 4.49 17.39 4.07
N ASP A 174 5.41 17.67 4.99
CA ASP A 174 6.84 17.71 4.69
C ASP A 174 7.41 16.31 4.47
N GLU A 175 6.99 15.31 5.26
CA GLU A 175 7.35 13.92 4.98
C GLU A 175 6.81 13.49 3.62
N ALA A 176 5.53 13.75 3.31
CA ALA A 176 5.00 13.47 1.98
C ALA A 176 5.80 14.12 0.84
N ASN A 177 6.31 15.35 1.03
CA ASN A 177 7.15 16.03 0.03
C ASN A 177 8.54 15.40 -0.12
N ASN A 178 9.12 14.94 0.98
CA ASN A 178 10.51 14.45 1.03
C ASN A 178 10.63 12.96 0.67
N ASP A 179 9.57 12.20 0.97
CA ASP A 179 9.59 10.75 0.95
C ASP A 179 8.90 10.18 -0.30
N LEU A 180 7.83 10.81 -0.82
CA LEU A 180 7.17 10.30 -2.02
C LEU A 180 8.02 10.51 -3.28
N PRO A 181 8.19 9.48 -4.14
CA PRO A 181 8.97 9.62 -5.37
C PRO A 181 8.25 10.50 -6.38
N SER A 182 9.03 11.33 -7.08
CA SER A 182 8.54 12.20 -8.15
C SER A 182 8.56 11.47 -9.49
N PRO A 183 7.58 11.71 -10.38
CA PRO A 183 7.57 11.10 -11.71
C PRO A 183 8.77 11.50 -12.57
N PHE A 184 9.54 12.51 -12.16
CA PHE A 184 10.69 13.08 -12.86
C PHE A 184 12.04 12.54 -12.35
N MET A 185 12.05 11.63 -11.35
CA MET A 185 13.28 11.04 -10.82
C MET A 185 13.93 10.07 -11.82
N ASP A 186 15.26 10.11 -11.90
CA ASP A 186 16.06 9.12 -12.60
C ASP A 186 16.24 7.84 -11.77
N LEU A 187 16.88 6.82 -12.35
CA LEU A 187 17.01 5.52 -11.70
C LEU A 187 17.79 5.60 -10.36
N PRO A 188 18.97 6.27 -10.27
CA PRO A 188 19.66 6.43 -8.99
C PRO A 188 18.80 7.11 -7.91
N ALA A 189 18.06 8.16 -8.26
CA ALA A 189 17.16 8.83 -7.32
C ALA A 189 16.02 7.91 -6.86
N LEU A 190 15.40 7.14 -7.76
CA LEU A 190 14.37 6.16 -7.42
C LEU A 190 14.90 5.07 -6.49
N ILE A 191 16.07 4.50 -6.78
CA ILE A 191 16.71 3.47 -5.96
C ILE A 191 16.97 4.01 -4.55
N ASN A 192 17.54 5.21 -4.44
CA ASN A 192 17.81 5.83 -3.15
C ASN A 192 16.51 6.14 -2.38
N ASN A 193 15.48 6.62 -3.07
CA ASN A 193 14.18 6.90 -2.46
C ASN A 193 13.56 5.64 -1.83
N PHE A 194 13.48 4.54 -2.59
CA PHE A 194 12.93 3.26 -2.11
C PHE A 194 13.81 2.65 -1.01
N LYS A 195 15.14 2.74 -1.14
CA LYS A 195 16.09 2.25 -0.14
C LYS A 195 15.91 2.91 1.22
N ARG A 196 15.62 4.22 1.27
CA ARG A 196 15.33 4.94 2.53
C ARG A 196 14.10 4.38 3.26
N GLN A 197 13.19 3.73 2.54
CA GLN A 197 12.02 3.05 3.11
C GLN A 197 12.24 1.55 3.33
N GLY A 198 13.47 1.05 3.16
CA GLY A 198 13.80 -0.37 3.32
C GLY A 198 13.39 -1.26 2.13
N LEU A 199 13.08 -0.67 0.98
CA LEU A 199 12.73 -1.38 -0.25
C LEU A 199 13.94 -1.42 -1.20
N ASN A 200 14.24 -2.58 -1.78
CA ASN A 200 15.39 -2.74 -2.68
C ASN A 200 15.02 -2.50 -4.16
N GLU A 201 15.99 -2.60 -5.08
CA GLU A 201 15.75 -2.39 -6.52
C GLU A 201 14.69 -3.33 -7.11
N ARG A 202 14.60 -4.57 -6.60
CA ARG A 202 13.58 -5.52 -7.03
C ARG A 202 12.18 -5.08 -6.58
N ASP A 203 12.09 -4.54 -5.37
CA ASP A 203 10.85 -3.97 -4.84
C ASP A 203 10.44 -2.72 -5.63
N LEU A 204 11.40 -1.84 -5.97
CA LEU A 204 11.17 -0.70 -6.87
C LEU A 204 10.55 -1.16 -8.20
N VAL A 205 11.22 -2.04 -8.94
CA VAL A 205 10.74 -2.47 -10.27
C VAL A 205 9.39 -3.19 -10.17
N ALA A 206 9.20 -4.04 -9.16
CA ALA A 206 7.93 -4.73 -8.95
C ALA A 206 6.80 -3.73 -8.65
N LEU A 207 6.97 -2.83 -7.68
CA LEU A 207 5.94 -1.87 -7.26
C LEU A 207 5.63 -0.83 -8.35
N SER A 208 6.61 -0.42 -9.15
CA SER A 208 6.36 0.39 -10.36
C SER A 208 5.43 -0.31 -11.34
N GLY A 209 5.39 -1.64 -11.34
CA GLY A 209 4.41 -2.43 -12.09
C GLY A 209 2.95 -2.14 -11.72
N GLY A 210 2.67 -1.48 -10.58
CA GLY A 210 1.33 -0.96 -10.26
C GLY A 210 0.81 0.05 -11.28
N HIS A 211 1.69 0.70 -12.05
CA HIS A 211 1.34 1.56 -13.20
C HIS A 211 0.76 0.78 -14.40
N THR A 212 0.61 -0.55 -14.33
CA THR A 212 -0.26 -1.27 -15.27
C THR A 212 -1.73 -0.87 -15.12
N LEU A 213 -2.10 -0.21 -14.02
CA LEU A 213 -3.44 0.32 -13.80
C LEU A 213 -3.47 1.85 -13.84
N GLY A 214 -4.61 2.39 -14.28
CA GLY A 214 -4.96 3.80 -14.12
C GLY A 214 -4.33 4.74 -15.13
N SER A 215 -4.26 6.02 -14.72
CA SER A 215 -3.93 7.13 -15.60
C SER A 215 -3.18 8.22 -14.87
N ALA A 216 -2.32 8.93 -15.59
CA ALA A 216 -1.60 10.11 -15.12
C ALA A 216 -2.11 11.38 -15.81
N GLN A 217 -1.89 12.53 -15.17
CA GLN A 217 -2.22 13.85 -15.70
C GLN A 217 -1.07 14.38 -16.57
N CYS A 218 -1.39 15.14 -17.62
CA CYS A 218 -0.43 15.65 -18.60
C CYS A 218 0.80 16.30 -17.95
N PHE A 219 0.63 17.09 -16.89
CA PHE A 219 1.77 17.75 -16.25
C PHE A 219 2.85 16.78 -15.74
N THR A 220 2.52 15.53 -15.41
CA THR A 220 3.48 14.55 -14.88
C THR A 220 4.34 13.89 -15.97
N PHE A 221 3.92 13.95 -17.24
CA PHE A 221 4.64 13.33 -18.35
C PHE A 221 4.98 14.29 -19.50
N ARG A 222 4.50 15.54 -19.43
CA ARG A 222 4.73 16.56 -20.46
C ARG A 222 6.21 16.68 -20.81
N ASN A 223 7.07 16.93 -19.83
CA ASN A 223 8.50 17.11 -20.06
C ASN A 223 9.09 15.93 -20.85
N ARG A 224 8.77 14.71 -20.42
CA ARG A 224 9.22 13.50 -21.10
C ARG A 224 8.76 13.45 -22.56
N THR A 225 7.46 13.63 -22.81
CA THR A 225 6.92 13.51 -24.17
C THR A 225 7.50 14.54 -25.13
N HIS A 226 7.91 15.71 -24.64
CA HIS A 226 8.46 16.79 -25.45
C HIS A 226 9.97 16.76 -25.58
N ASN A 227 10.71 16.34 -24.54
CA ASN A 227 12.15 16.57 -24.43
C ASN A 227 13.01 15.30 -24.29
N ASP A 228 12.47 14.18 -23.81
CA ASP A 228 13.29 12.97 -23.59
C ASP A 228 13.62 12.28 -24.92
N ALA A 229 14.85 11.79 -25.06
CA ALA A 229 15.28 11.05 -26.25
C ALA A 229 14.96 9.54 -26.19
N ASN A 230 14.69 8.99 -25.00
CA ASN A 230 14.42 7.56 -24.78
C ASN A 230 12.92 7.21 -24.85
N ILE A 231 12.21 7.81 -25.80
CA ILE A 231 10.78 7.59 -26.06
C ILE A 231 10.56 7.14 -27.51
N ASP A 232 9.66 6.19 -27.73
CA ASP A 232 9.21 5.83 -29.10
C ASP A 232 8.59 7.07 -29.79
N PRO A 233 9.10 7.54 -30.94
CA PRO A 233 8.63 8.77 -31.57
C PRO A 233 7.13 8.76 -31.92
N LYS A 234 6.58 7.59 -32.27
CA LYS A 234 5.14 7.44 -32.56
C LYS A 234 4.32 7.61 -31.28
N PHE A 235 4.74 6.97 -30.19
CA PHE A 235 4.12 7.15 -28.88
C PHE A 235 4.22 8.59 -28.37
N ALA A 236 5.39 9.22 -28.52
CA ALA A 236 5.57 10.64 -28.19
C ALA A 236 4.57 11.53 -28.94
N LYS A 237 4.46 11.37 -30.27
CA LYS A 237 3.49 12.10 -31.10
C LYS A 237 2.05 11.87 -30.64
N GLN A 238 1.68 10.63 -30.30
CA GLN A 238 0.36 10.29 -29.77
C GLN A 238 0.08 10.95 -28.41
N ARG A 239 1.06 11.07 -27.52
CA ARG A 239 0.86 11.74 -26.23
C ARG A 239 0.82 13.27 -26.37
N LYS A 240 1.61 13.85 -27.28
CA LYS A 240 1.60 15.29 -27.57
C LYS A 240 0.23 15.79 -28.05
N SER A 241 -0.56 14.98 -28.75
CA SER A 241 -1.88 15.40 -29.24
C SER A 241 -2.90 15.64 -28.13
N THR A 242 -2.71 15.03 -26.95
CA THR A 242 -3.58 15.22 -25.77
C THR A 242 -2.87 15.94 -24.62
N CYS A 243 -1.59 16.25 -24.76
CA CYS A 243 -0.76 16.91 -23.76
C CYS A 243 0.09 18.02 -24.43
N PRO A 244 -0.50 19.21 -24.63
CA PRO A 244 0.19 20.33 -25.27
C PRO A 244 1.35 20.85 -24.40
N LEU A 245 2.27 21.61 -25.02
CA LEU A 245 3.43 22.18 -24.34
C LEU A 245 3.03 23.16 -23.22
N VAL A 246 1.90 23.85 -23.39
CA VAL A 246 1.33 24.78 -22.41
C VAL A 246 -0.17 24.48 -22.28
N GLY A 247 -0.67 24.46 -21.04
CA GLY A 247 -2.07 24.15 -20.74
C GLY A 247 -2.40 22.66 -20.74
N GLY A 248 -3.67 22.34 -20.45
CA GLY A 248 -4.18 20.96 -20.42
C GLY A 248 -3.56 20.08 -19.33
N ASP A 249 -3.10 20.66 -18.21
CA ASP A 249 -2.40 19.93 -17.15
C ASP A 249 -3.16 18.71 -16.63
N SER A 250 -4.49 18.82 -16.52
CA SER A 250 -5.38 17.77 -16.02
C SER A 250 -5.77 16.72 -17.05
N ASN A 251 -5.38 16.87 -18.33
CA ASN A 251 -5.68 15.89 -19.37
C ASN A 251 -5.07 14.55 -18.99
N LEU A 252 -5.90 13.50 -18.98
CA LEU A 252 -5.49 12.17 -18.57
C LEU A 252 -4.93 11.37 -19.75
N ALA A 253 -3.87 10.62 -19.49
CA ALA A 253 -3.41 9.54 -20.35
C ALA A 253 -3.27 8.25 -19.53
N PRO A 254 -3.63 7.08 -20.10
CA PRO A 254 -3.45 5.82 -19.41
C PRO A 254 -1.95 5.53 -19.22
N LEU A 255 -1.59 4.97 -18.07
CA LEU A 255 -0.20 4.63 -17.72
C LEU A 255 0.34 3.47 -18.57
N ASP A 256 -0.53 2.56 -19.02
CA ASP A 256 -0.22 1.50 -19.96
C ASP A 256 -1.35 1.28 -21.02
N PRO A 257 -1.21 0.35 -21.98
CA PRO A 257 -2.25 0.07 -22.99
C PRO A 257 -3.51 -0.65 -22.48
N THR A 258 -3.49 -1.20 -21.27
CA THR A 258 -4.55 -1.99 -20.65
C THR A 258 -4.86 -1.46 -19.25
N PRO A 259 -5.22 -0.17 -19.09
CA PRO A 259 -5.20 0.56 -17.81
C PRO A 259 -6.22 0.07 -16.76
N ALA A 260 -7.05 -0.89 -17.15
CA ALA A 260 -8.01 -1.56 -16.29
C ALA A 260 -7.71 -3.07 -16.18
N ARG A 261 -6.49 -3.53 -16.47
CA ARG A 261 -6.06 -4.93 -16.29
C ARG A 261 -4.69 -4.94 -15.65
N PHE A 262 -4.53 -5.74 -14.60
CA PHE A 262 -3.27 -5.89 -13.90
C PHE A 262 -2.46 -7.00 -14.55
N ASP A 263 -1.59 -6.62 -15.50
CA ASP A 263 -0.84 -7.58 -16.31
C ASP A 263 0.61 -7.10 -16.59
N VAL A 264 1.25 -7.66 -17.62
CA VAL A 264 2.64 -7.37 -17.97
C VAL A 264 2.79 -6.25 -19.02
N ALA A 265 1.69 -5.62 -19.45
CA ALA A 265 1.68 -4.61 -20.50
C ALA A 265 2.50 -3.37 -20.12
N TYR A 266 2.56 -3.03 -18.84
CA TYR A 266 3.50 -2.02 -18.31
C TYR A 266 4.95 -2.31 -18.72
N PHE A 267 5.50 -3.47 -18.34
CA PHE A 267 6.88 -3.84 -18.65
C PHE A 267 7.12 -4.03 -20.16
N ASN A 268 6.13 -4.58 -20.88
CA ASN A 268 6.16 -4.65 -22.34
C ASN A 268 6.28 -3.27 -23.00
N SER A 269 5.66 -2.25 -22.40
CA SER A 269 5.74 -0.87 -22.88
C SER A 269 7.11 -0.29 -22.62
N LEU A 270 7.71 -0.54 -21.45
CA LEU A 270 9.08 -0.07 -21.14
C LEU A 270 10.12 -0.60 -22.14
N VAL A 271 10.07 -1.89 -22.46
CA VAL A 271 10.96 -2.53 -23.45
C VAL A 271 10.82 -1.89 -24.84
N LYS A 272 9.66 -1.34 -25.16
CA LYS A 272 9.35 -0.64 -26.42
C LYS A 272 9.57 0.88 -26.35
N LYS A 273 10.17 1.40 -25.28
CA LYS A 273 10.33 2.84 -25.00
C LYS A 273 9.00 3.61 -24.90
N ARG A 274 7.96 2.93 -24.42
CA ARG A 274 6.58 3.43 -24.29
C ARG A 274 6.12 3.55 -22.84
N GLY A 275 7.02 3.58 -21.85
CA GLY A 275 6.66 4.04 -20.50
C GLY A 275 6.08 5.45 -20.57
N LEU A 276 5.10 5.81 -19.73
CA LEU A 276 4.49 7.13 -19.80
C LEU A 276 5.36 8.18 -19.09
N LEU A 277 5.72 7.90 -17.84
CA LEU A 277 6.49 8.81 -16.99
C LEU A 277 7.99 8.70 -17.25
N HIS A 278 8.75 9.72 -16.84
CA HIS A 278 10.22 9.67 -16.88
C HIS A 278 10.75 8.55 -15.97
N SER A 279 10.27 8.52 -14.74
CA SER A 279 10.53 7.45 -13.75
C SER A 279 10.20 6.04 -14.26
N ASP A 280 9.14 5.87 -15.06
CA ASP A 280 8.83 4.57 -15.68
C ASP A 280 9.94 4.13 -16.64
N GLN A 281 10.31 5.02 -17.57
CA GLN A 281 11.29 4.67 -18.58
C GLN A 281 12.72 4.60 -18.02
N ALA A 282 12.99 5.26 -16.88
CA ALA A 282 14.24 5.13 -16.16
C ALA A 282 14.54 3.68 -15.72
N LEU A 283 13.50 2.85 -15.52
CA LEU A 283 13.68 1.43 -15.17
C LEU A 283 14.23 0.58 -16.33
N PHE A 284 14.11 1.05 -17.57
CA PHE A 284 14.59 0.36 -18.77
C PHE A 284 15.32 1.33 -19.70
N ASN A 285 16.59 1.58 -19.39
CA ASN A 285 17.41 2.59 -20.06
C ASN A 285 18.90 2.22 -20.10
N GLY A 286 19.23 0.92 -20.10
CA GLY A 286 20.61 0.42 -20.05
C GLY A 286 21.17 0.32 -18.63
N GLY A 287 20.32 0.25 -17.60
CA GLY A 287 20.69 0.27 -16.19
C GLY A 287 20.64 -1.10 -15.50
N SER A 288 20.84 -1.11 -14.18
CA SER A 288 20.81 -2.33 -13.34
C SER A 288 19.45 -3.04 -13.36
N THR A 289 18.37 -2.31 -13.63
CA THR A 289 16.99 -2.81 -13.60
C THR A 289 16.52 -3.44 -14.92
N ASP A 290 17.25 -3.28 -16.03
CA ASP A 290 16.86 -3.72 -17.37
C ASP A 290 16.58 -5.24 -17.43
N GLY A 291 17.40 -6.05 -16.76
CA GLY A 291 17.25 -7.50 -16.72
C GLY A 291 15.95 -7.92 -16.04
N LEU A 292 15.55 -7.22 -14.98
CA LEU A 292 14.33 -7.51 -14.25
C LEU A 292 13.09 -7.07 -15.03
N VAL A 293 13.13 -5.90 -15.67
CA VAL A 293 12.06 -5.44 -16.57
C VAL A 293 11.81 -6.42 -17.72
N LYS A 294 12.88 -6.95 -18.35
CA LYS A 294 12.75 -7.99 -19.39
C LYS A 294 12.16 -9.31 -18.86
N ALA A 295 12.52 -9.69 -17.64
CA ALA A 295 11.94 -10.86 -17.00
C ALA A 295 10.43 -10.69 -16.80
N TYR A 296 9.99 -9.55 -16.25
CA TYR A 296 8.58 -9.28 -16.00
C TYR A 296 7.76 -9.06 -17.27
N SER A 297 8.33 -8.50 -18.35
CA SER A 297 7.62 -8.28 -19.61
C SER A 297 7.15 -9.57 -20.28
N SER A 298 7.82 -10.69 -20.02
CA SER A 298 7.50 -12.01 -20.59
C SER A 298 6.96 -13.01 -19.58
N ASN A 299 7.01 -12.72 -18.28
CA ASN A 299 6.64 -13.66 -17.22
C ASN A 299 5.75 -13.00 -16.15
N ALA A 300 4.43 -13.05 -16.37
CA ALA A 300 3.43 -12.55 -15.43
C ALA A 300 3.54 -13.18 -14.05
N LYS A 301 3.85 -14.48 -13.97
CA LYS A 301 3.96 -15.19 -12.68
C LYS A 301 5.13 -14.66 -11.85
N ALA A 302 6.27 -14.37 -12.49
CA ALA A 302 7.42 -13.77 -11.81
C ALA A 302 7.10 -12.36 -11.31
N PHE A 303 6.50 -11.53 -12.16
CA PHE A 303 6.05 -10.18 -11.78
C PHE A 303 5.09 -10.25 -10.59
N TRP A 304 4.03 -11.04 -10.71
CA TRP A 304 2.99 -11.16 -9.68
C TRP A 304 3.52 -11.67 -8.34
N ALA A 305 4.43 -12.64 -8.36
CA ALA A 305 5.05 -13.15 -7.14
C ALA A 305 5.89 -12.09 -6.42
N ASP A 306 6.67 -11.31 -7.16
CA ASP A 306 7.49 -10.26 -6.57
C ASP A 306 6.64 -9.03 -6.18
N PHE A 307 5.63 -8.66 -6.96
CA PHE A 307 4.66 -7.61 -6.60
C PHE A 307 3.95 -7.93 -5.28
N ALA A 308 3.44 -9.15 -5.12
CA ALA A 308 2.80 -9.59 -3.88
C ALA A 308 3.75 -9.49 -2.67
N LYS A 309 5.01 -9.91 -2.81
CA LYS A 309 6.03 -9.80 -1.75
C LYS A 309 6.35 -8.34 -1.43
N SER A 310 6.53 -7.51 -2.45
CA SER A 310 6.86 -6.09 -2.27
C SER A 310 5.69 -5.31 -1.67
N MET A 311 4.44 -5.63 -1.99
CA MET A 311 3.26 -5.06 -1.33
C MET A 311 3.19 -5.41 0.15
N VAL A 312 3.54 -6.66 0.53
CA VAL A 312 3.62 -7.04 1.95
C VAL A 312 4.74 -6.29 2.67
N LYS A 313 5.93 -6.16 2.07
CA LYS A 313 7.02 -5.36 2.65
C LYS A 313 6.62 -3.90 2.81
N MET A 314 6.04 -3.31 1.77
CA MET A 314 5.58 -1.92 1.77
C MET A 314 4.56 -1.69 2.87
N GLY A 315 3.58 -2.58 3.01
CA GLY A 315 2.58 -2.53 4.08
C GLY A 315 3.16 -2.62 5.51
N ASN A 316 4.44 -2.95 5.68
CA ASN A 316 5.09 -3.05 6.99
C ASN A 316 5.99 -1.85 7.31
N ILE A 317 6.00 -0.80 6.49
CA ILE A 317 6.83 0.39 6.68
C ILE A 317 6.27 1.25 7.81
N LYS A 318 7.11 1.51 8.83
CA LYS A 318 6.87 2.44 9.95
C LYS A 318 5.46 2.36 10.56
N ILE A 319 4.95 1.14 10.73
CA ILE A 319 3.61 0.89 11.26
C ILE A 319 3.46 1.29 12.73
N LEU A 320 2.25 1.69 13.12
CA LEU A 320 1.85 1.84 14.52
C LEU A 320 1.12 0.57 14.98
N THR A 321 1.45 0.04 16.16
CA THR A 321 0.82 -1.17 16.71
C THR A 321 0.55 -1.06 18.21
N GLY A 322 -0.29 -1.95 18.73
CA GLY A 322 -0.58 -2.01 20.17
C GLY A 322 -1.19 -0.71 20.69
N LYS A 323 -0.45 0.00 21.55
CA LYS A 323 -0.86 1.29 22.16
C LYS A 323 -0.37 2.52 21.38
N GLN A 324 0.38 2.33 20.28
CA GLN A 324 0.84 3.43 19.44
C GLN A 324 -0.29 3.81 18.47
N GLY A 325 -0.72 5.08 18.49
CA GLY A 325 -1.85 5.54 17.69
C GLY A 325 -3.23 5.14 18.25
N GLN A 326 -4.23 5.11 17.39
CA GLN A 326 -5.63 4.89 17.75
C GLN A 326 -6.38 4.01 16.73
N VAL A 327 -7.66 3.75 16.98
CA VAL A 327 -8.59 3.30 15.92
C VAL A 327 -9.55 4.45 15.71
N ARG A 328 -9.40 5.17 14.60
CA ARG A 328 -10.28 6.31 14.30
C ARG A 328 -11.68 5.80 14.02
N LEU A 329 -12.71 6.53 14.46
CA LEU A 329 -14.11 6.27 14.10
C LEU A 329 -14.47 6.86 12.74
N ASN A 330 -13.76 7.92 12.34
CA ASN A 330 -13.85 8.56 11.04
C ASN A 330 -12.43 8.78 10.51
N CYS A 331 -12.10 8.24 9.34
CA CYS A 331 -10.74 8.26 8.81
C CYS A 331 -10.20 9.67 8.49
N ARG A 332 -11.06 10.67 8.36
CA ARG A 332 -10.66 12.07 8.13
C ARG A 332 -10.24 12.81 9.38
N LYS A 333 -10.63 12.22 10.51
CA LYS A 333 -10.61 12.64 11.91
C LYS A 333 -9.60 12.08 12.89
N VAL A 334 -8.91 12.86 13.71
CA VAL A 334 -8.54 12.32 15.04
C VAL A 334 -9.83 12.14 15.87
N ASN A 335 -9.89 11.12 16.74
CA ASN A 335 -11.05 10.89 17.62
C ASN A 335 -11.25 12.01 18.64
#